data_AF-A0AAN6YWC9-F1
#
_entry.id   AF-A0AAN6YWC9-F1
#
_cell.length_a   1.000
_cell.length_b   1.000
_cell.length_c   1.000
_cell.angle_alpha   90.00
_cell.angle_beta   90.00
_cell.angle_gamma   90.00
#
_symmetry.space_group_name_H-M   'P 1'
#
loop_
_entity.id
_entity.type
_entity.pdbx_description
1 polymer ?
#
loop_
_entity_poly.entity_id
_entity_poly.type
_entity_poly.pdbx_seq_one_letter_code
_entity_poly.pdbx_strand_id
1 'polypeptide(L)'
;MSASLYRLAGRSAKRLCTRTSSPVAASISHPTRAFSASALRRYAEPESYQGTRLIPVGSDFQTPAHAYEIPLPQSRNQYNTEAKKSRGDDSVEDRKVRHYTVNFGPQHPAAHGVLRLILELNGEEIIRADPHVGLLHRGTEKLCEYKTYLQQLPYFDRLDYVSMMTNEQCFSLAVEKLLNIEIPERAKWIRTMFAEITRILNHLMSVLSHAMDVGALTPFLWGFEEREKLMEFYERVSGARLHAAYVRPGGVHQDIPLGLLDDIYQWATQFGDRIDETEEMLTDNRIWINRLKGIGVVSAAEALNLSFTGVMLRGSGVPWDIRKSAPYDAYDQVEFDVPVGVNGDCYDRYLCRMEEFRQSLRIIHQCLNKMPAGPVRVEDYKISPPPRSAMKENMEALIHHFLLYTKGYAVPPGDTYSAIEAPKGEMGVYVVSDGSERPYRVHIRAPGFAHLSGFDHVSKGHLLADAVAVIGTMDLVFGEVDR
;
A
#
# COMPACT_ATOMS: atom_id res chain seq x y z
N MET A 1 -2.75 53.98 29.11
CA MET A 1 -2.24 54.84 30.20
C MET A 1 -3.18 54.73 31.41
N SER A 2 -2.82 53.90 32.39
CA SER A 2 -3.21 54.00 33.80
C SER A 2 -2.52 52.85 34.54
N ALA A 3 -1.95 53.17 35.70
CA ALA A 3 -1.04 52.30 36.43
C ALA A 3 -1.71 51.59 37.62
N SER A 4 -1.00 50.55 38.06
CA SER A 4 -1.00 49.93 39.40
C SER A 4 -1.98 48.80 39.67
N LEU A 5 -1.43 47.61 39.92
CA LEU A 5 -1.58 46.93 41.21
C LEU A 5 -0.40 45.97 41.44
N TYR A 6 -0.03 45.85 42.70
CA TYR A 6 1.26 45.39 43.23
C TYR A 6 1.30 43.87 43.49
N ARG A 7 2.50 43.30 43.31
CA ARG A 7 3.17 42.16 44.00
C ARG A 7 2.32 41.07 44.70
N LEU A 8 2.61 39.82 44.34
CA LEU A 8 2.86 38.74 45.31
C LEU A 8 3.91 37.75 44.75
N ALA A 9 4.90 37.45 45.58
CA ALA A 9 6.08 36.66 45.27
C ALA A 9 5.86 35.15 45.49
N GLY A 10 6.54 34.31 44.70
CA GLY A 10 6.58 32.85 44.90
C GLY A 10 7.64 32.13 44.06
N ARG A 11 8.87 32.08 44.59
CA ARG A 11 9.94 31.02 44.54
C ARG A 11 10.05 30.12 43.27
N SER A 12 11.18 30.21 42.53
CA SER A 12 12.36 29.29 42.56
C SER A 12 12.12 27.93 41.85
N ALA A 13 12.89 27.43 40.88
CA ALA A 13 14.34 27.46 40.67
C ALA A 13 14.71 27.21 39.18
N LYS A 14 15.74 27.89 38.68
CA LYS A 14 16.44 27.56 37.41
C LYS A 14 17.72 26.79 37.74
N ARG A 15 17.90 25.58 37.20
CA ARG A 15 19.20 24.89 37.20
C ARG A 15 19.89 25.12 35.85
N LEU A 16 20.97 25.91 35.90
CA LEU A 16 22.06 25.90 34.93
C LEU A 16 23.03 24.79 35.32
N CYS A 17 23.39 23.92 34.38
CA CYS A 17 24.52 23.02 34.53
C CYS A 17 25.60 23.42 33.53
N THR A 18 26.68 23.95 34.08
CA THR A 18 27.98 24.20 33.45
C THR A 18 28.67 22.86 33.12
N ARG A 19 29.29 22.76 31.95
CA ARG A 19 30.27 21.70 31.65
C ARG A 19 31.63 22.32 31.37
N THR A 20 32.60 21.80 32.10
CA THR A 20 34.03 22.15 32.13
C THR A 20 34.77 21.59 30.92
N SER A 21 35.74 22.36 30.44
CA SER A 21 36.72 22.02 29.40
C SER A 21 37.95 21.29 29.98
N SER A 22 38.63 20.51 29.13
CA SER A 22 40.11 20.39 28.93
C SER A 22 40.47 18.98 28.35
N PRO A 23 41.69 18.73 27.80
CA PRO A 23 41.88 18.39 26.37
C PRO A 23 42.74 17.11 26.13
N VAL A 24 43.11 16.84 24.86
CA VAL A 24 44.40 16.29 24.34
C VAL A 24 44.33 15.07 23.39
N ALA A 25 44.83 15.34 22.16
CA ALA A 25 45.64 14.56 21.19
C ALA A 25 45.21 13.22 20.54
N ALA A 26 44.97 13.33 19.22
CA ALA A 26 45.57 12.62 18.06
C ALA A 26 46.20 11.21 18.19
N SER A 27 45.76 10.28 17.33
CA SER A 27 46.64 9.57 16.36
C SER A 27 45.84 8.73 15.35
N ILE A 28 46.45 8.55 14.18
CA ILE A 28 45.96 7.99 12.91
C ILE A 28 46.13 6.46 12.87
N SER A 29 45.17 5.70 12.30
CA SER A 29 45.45 4.56 11.41
C SER A 29 44.16 3.97 10.80
N HIS A 30 44.07 3.94 9.46
CA HIS A 30 43.19 3.01 8.73
C HIS A 30 43.64 1.56 8.92
N PRO A 31 42.71 0.58 8.83
CA PRO A 31 42.70 -0.22 7.60
C PRO A 31 41.31 -0.61 7.09
N THR A 32 41.25 -0.72 5.76
CA THR A 32 40.26 -1.39 4.91
C THR A 32 40.23 -2.91 5.09
N ARG A 33 39.03 -3.53 5.13
CA ARG A 33 38.61 -4.90 4.68
C ARG A 33 37.41 -5.36 5.52
N ALA A 34 36.52 -6.26 5.11
CA ALA A 34 36.09 -6.81 3.82
C ALA A 34 34.75 -7.48 4.14
N PHE A 35 33.81 -7.47 3.19
CA PHE A 35 32.54 -8.19 3.29
C PHE A 35 32.78 -9.67 3.58
N SER A 36 32.32 -10.16 4.74
CA SER A 36 32.22 -11.60 5.01
C SER A 36 30.80 -12.06 4.67
N ALA A 37 30.70 -12.88 3.62
CA ALA A 37 29.55 -13.74 3.40
C ALA A 37 29.53 -14.84 4.47
N SER A 38 28.41 -15.01 5.16
CA SER A 38 28.12 -16.22 5.93
C SER A 38 26.69 -16.67 5.66
N ALA A 39 26.58 -17.88 5.12
CA ALA A 39 25.33 -18.57 4.84
C ALA A 39 24.56 -18.92 6.13
N LEU A 40 23.23 -18.83 6.05
CA LEU A 40 22.27 -19.28 7.07
C LEU A 40 22.51 -20.76 7.43
N ARG A 41 22.87 -21.04 8.68
CA ARG A 41 22.82 -22.39 9.24
C ARG A 41 21.40 -22.69 9.71
N ARG A 42 20.84 -23.80 9.20
CA ARG A 42 19.65 -24.48 9.73
C ARG A 42 19.91 -24.87 11.19
N TYR A 43 19.05 -24.44 12.11
CA TYR A 43 18.96 -25.05 13.43
C TYR A 43 18.04 -26.28 13.33
N ALA A 44 18.55 -27.42 13.77
CA ALA A 44 17.77 -28.62 14.07
C ALA A 44 17.34 -28.54 15.53
N GLU A 45 16.06 -28.83 15.78
CA GLU A 45 15.44 -28.92 17.11
C GLU A 45 15.98 -30.10 17.94
N PRO A 46 15.92 -30.05 19.28
CA PRO A 46 16.06 -31.25 20.11
C PRO A 46 14.70 -31.70 20.67
N GLU A 47 14.22 -32.86 20.22
CA GLU A 47 13.12 -33.60 20.84
C GLU A 47 13.59 -34.41 22.06
N SER A 48 12.89 -34.22 23.18
CA SER A 48 12.65 -35.15 24.32
C SER A 48 13.83 -35.71 25.16
N TYR A 49 13.73 -35.53 26.48
CA TYR A 49 14.56 -36.21 27.49
C TYR A 49 14.09 -37.66 27.67
N GLN A 50 14.90 -38.64 27.25
CA GLN A 50 14.72 -40.06 27.61
C GLN A 50 15.57 -40.39 28.84
N GLY A 51 14.91 -40.77 29.95
CA GLY A 51 15.59 -41.23 31.17
C GLY A 51 16.40 -42.50 30.94
N THR A 52 17.55 -42.61 31.60
CA THR A 52 18.53 -43.71 31.46
C THR A 52 17.93 -45.08 31.81
N ARG A 53 18.07 -46.06 30.90
CA ARG A 53 17.67 -47.46 31.11
C ARG A 53 18.89 -48.30 31.54
N LEU A 54 18.75 -49.10 32.60
CA LEU A 54 19.80 -50.00 33.06
C LEU A 54 19.99 -51.18 32.10
N ILE A 55 21.25 -51.48 31.76
CA ILE A 55 21.66 -52.63 30.95
C ILE A 55 22.13 -53.73 31.92
N PRO A 56 21.52 -54.92 31.94
CA PRO A 56 22.02 -56.01 32.78
C PRO A 56 23.32 -56.57 32.20
N VAL A 57 24.36 -56.62 33.03
CA VAL A 57 25.65 -57.27 32.72
C VAL A 57 25.63 -58.69 33.28
N GLY A 58 26.18 -59.65 32.54
CA GLY A 58 26.35 -61.03 33.03
C GLY A 58 27.36 -61.13 34.18
N SER A 59 27.43 -62.31 34.82
CA SER A 59 28.21 -62.58 36.05
C SER A 59 29.72 -62.31 35.98
N ASP A 60 30.28 -62.11 34.78
CA ASP A 60 31.72 -61.95 34.56
C ASP A 60 32.12 -60.50 34.17
N PHE A 61 31.21 -59.53 34.31
CA PHE A 61 31.46 -58.08 34.22
C PHE A 61 32.23 -57.56 32.97
N GLN A 62 32.10 -58.19 31.80
CA GLN A 62 32.66 -57.65 30.54
C GLN A 62 31.57 -57.18 29.56
N THR A 63 31.77 -55.98 29.00
CA THR A 63 30.90 -55.36 27.99
C THR A 63 31.28 -55.84 26.58
N PRO A 64 30.35 -56.30 25.74
CA PRO A 64 30.69 -56.77 24.40
C PRO A 64 31.01 -55.59 23.47
N ALA A 65 32.26 -55.54 23.02
CA ALA A 65 32.72 -54.61 22.00
C ALA A 65 32.29 -55.09 20.60
N HIS A 66 31.67 -54.16 19.88
CA HIS A 66 31.30 -54.14 18.46
C HIS A 66 30.10 -54.99 18.02
N ALA A 67 28.96 -54.29 18.02
CA ALA A 67 27.75 -54.57 17.25
C ALA A 67 28.03 -54.47 15.74
N TYR A 68 27.25 -55.24 14.97
CA TYR A 68 27.19 -55.33 13.50
C TYR A 68 28.22 -56.28 12.86
N GLU A 69 27.95 -57.59 12.89
CA GLU A 69 27.61 -58.43 11.72
C GLU A 69 27.83 -59.96 11.90
N ILE A 70 26.71 -60.74 11.81
CA ILE A 70 26.47 -62.07 11.14
C ILE A 70 27.26 -63.31 11.70
N PRO A 71 26.74 -64.58 11.90
CA PRO A 71 25.84 -65.36 11.00
C PRO A 71 24.94 -66.49 11.68
N LEU A 72 23.90 -67.10 11.08
CA LEU A 72 23.84 -68.37 10.29
C LEU A 72 22.41 -69.03 10.45
N PRO A 73 22.01 -70.04 9.63
CA PRO A 73 20.64 -70.21 9.15
C PRO A 73 19.76 -71.28 9.83
N GLN A 74 18.45 -71.04 9.65
CA GLN A 74 17.31 -71.99 9.53
C GLN A 74 17.06 -73.01 10.65
N SER A 75 15.96 -72.82 11.39
CA SER A 75 14.68 -73.47 11.05
C SER A 75 13.60 -73.23 12.12
N ARG A 76 12.34 -73.31 11.66
CA ARG A 76 11.14 -73.65 12.45
C ARG A 76 10.17 -72.57 12.92
N ASN A 77 10.17 -71.38 12.32
CA ASN A 77 9.04 -70.43 12.46
C ASN A 77 8.54 -69.89 11.10
N GLN A 78 8.55 -70.74 10.07
CA GLN A 78 8.03 -70.40 8.73
C GLN A 78 6.50 -70.44 8.61
N TYR A 79 5.75 -70.85 9.64
CA TYR A 79 4.28 -70.95 9.55
C TYR A 79 3.49 -69.78 10.17
N ASN A 80 4.15 -68.83 10.84
CA ASN A 80 3.47 -67.67 11.44
C ASN A 80 3.83 -66.32 10.79
N THR A 81 4.73 -66.31 9.80
CA THR A 81 5.21 -65.10 9.12
C THR A 81 4.53 -64.85 7.78
N GLU A 82 3.77 -65.81 7.24
CA GLU A 82 2.92 -65.60 6.05
C GLU A 82 1.58 -64.96 6.43
N ALA A 83 1.08 -65.17 7.66
CA ALA A 83 -0.17 -64.59 8.13
C ALA A 83 -0.07 -63.10 8.54
N LYS A 84 1.15 -62.53 8.60
CA LYS A 84 1.37 -61.09 8.87
C LYS A 84 1.87 -60.30 7.67
N LYS A 85 2.10 -60.94 6.52
CA LYS A 85 2.48 -60.26 5.26
C LYS A 85 1.29 -59.90 4.37
N SER A 86 0.05 -60.11 4.84
CA SER A 86 -1.18 -59.78 4.11
C SER A 86 -2.05 -58.71 4.79
N ARG A 87 -1.51 -57.96 5.76
CA ARG A 87 -2.21 -56.84 6.44
C ARG A 87 -1.24 -55.78 6.95
N GLY A 88 -0.77 -54.90 6.07
CA GLY A 88 0.05 -53.78 6.52
C GLY A 88 0.54 -52.85 5.42
N ASP A 89 -0.29 -52.55 4.43
CA ASP A 89 0.02 -51.57 3.37
C ASP A 89 -0.90 -50.34 3.41
N ASP A 90 -1.42 -50.02 4.61
CA ASP A 90 -2.25 -48.84 4.86
C ASP A 90 -2.15 -48.45 6.35
N SER A 91 -0.96 -48.04 6.80
CA SER A 91 -0.86 -47.14 7.96
C SER A 91 -1.64 -45.87 7.60
N VAL A 92 -2.62 -45.48 8.44
CA VAL A 92 -3.43 -44.25 8.23
C VAL A 92 -2.53 -43.00 8.12
N GLU A 93 -1.34 -43.06 8.73
CA GLU A 93 -0.33 -42.00 8.76
C GLU A 93 0.36 -41.73 7.40
N ASP A 94 0.41 -42.70 6.48
CA ASP A 94 1.12 -42.57 5.18
C ASP A 94 0.19 -42.29 3.99
N ARG A 95 -1.13 -42.16 4.21
CA ARG A 95 -2.08 -41.84 3.13
C ARG A 95 -1.95 -40.37 2.75
N LYS A 96 -1.49 -40.10 1.52
CA LYS A 96 -1.52 -38.76 0.91
C LYS A 96 -2.93 -38.18 1.01
N VAL A 97 -3.10 -37.17 1.86
CA VAL A 97 -4.36 -36.43 2.01
C VAL A 97 -4.70 -35.82 0.65
N ARG A 98 -5.85 -36.18 0.09
CA ARG A 98 -6.33 -35.59 -1.16
C ARG A 98 -6.94 -34.24 -0.85
N HIS A 99 -6.27 -33.17 -1.27
CA HIS A 99 -6.79 -31.81 -1.14
C HIS A 99 -7.93 -31.58 -2.16
N TYR A 100 -8.91 -30.79 -1.77
CA TYR A 100 -10.01 -30.39 -2.64
C TYR A 100 -9.70 -29.04 -3.27
N THR A 101 -9.73 -28.97 -4.59
CA THR A 101 -9.47 -27.73 -5.32
C THR A 101 -10.78 -27.00 -5.58
N VAL A 102 -10.96 -25.81 -5.01
CA VAL A 102 -12.11 -24.93 -5.26
C VAL A 102 -11.67 -23.80 -6.17
N ASN A 103 -12.43 -23.56 -7.24
CA ASN A 103 -12.23 -22.42 -8.10
C ASN A 103 -13.18 -21.30 -7.68
N PHE A 104 -12.64 -20.28 -7.03
CA PHE A 104 -13.34 -19.02 -6.81
C PHE A 104 -13.36 -18.28 -8.14
N GLY A 105 -14.51 -18.34 -8.81
CA GLY A 105 -14.66 -17.87 -10.17
C GLY A 105 -14.62 -16.35 -10.30
N PRO A 106 -14.38 -15.84 -11.53
CA PRO A 106 -14.43 -14.41 -11.83
C PRO A 106 -15.76 -13.73 -11.48
N GLN A 107 -16.86 -14.50 -11.53
CA GLN A 107 -18.18 -14.06 -11.16
C GLN A 107 -18.44 -14.37 -9.68
N HIS A 108 -17.89 -13.54 -8.78
CA HIS A 108 -18.16 -13.63 -7.36
C HIS A 108 -18.22 -12.24 -6.71
N PRO A 109 -19.20 -11.94 -5.84
CA PRO A 109 -19.33 -10.61 -5.23
C PRO A 109 -18.06 -10.14 -4.49
N ALA A 110 -17.48 -11.00 -3.66
CA ALA A 110 -16.25 -10.70 -2.90
C ALA A 110 -14.96 -10.63 -3.75
N ALA A 111 -15.03 -10.87 -5.06
CA ALA A 111 -13.88 -10.70 -5.96
C ALA A 111 -13.70 -9.24 -6.40
N HIS A 112 -14.62 -8.31 -6.06
CA HIS A 112 -14.58 -6.88 -6.40
C HIS A 112 -14.05 -6.56 -7.80
N GLY A 113 -14.62 -7.25 -8.79
CA GLY A 113 -14.16 -7.21 -10.16
C GLY A 113 -14.03 -8.61 -10.71
N VAL A 114 -12.85 -8.93 -11.23
CA VAL A 114 -12.63 -10.14 -12.03
C VAL A 114 -11.37 -10.85 -11.52
N LEU A 115 -11.51 -11.61 -10.44
CA LEU A 115 -10.44 -12.44 -9.87
C LEU A 115 -10.79 -13.92 -10.03
N ARG A 116 -9.83 -14.72 -10.49
CA ARG A 116 -9.94 -16.18 -10.44
C ARG A 116 -8.95 -16.70 -9.41
N LEU A 117 -9.44 -17.22 -8.29
CA LEU A 117 -8.60 -17.74 -7.21
C LEU A 117 -8.78 -19.26 -7.12
N ILE A 118 -7.72 -20.02 -7.39
CA ILE A 118 -7.73 -21.47 -7.22
C ILE A 118 -7.21 -21.77 -5.82
N LEU A 119 -8.08 -22.31 -4.97
CA LEU A 119 -7.76 -22.64 -3.58
C LEU A 119 -7.63 -24.15 -3.43
N GLU A 120 -6.53 -24.61 -2.83
CA GLU A 120 -6.37 -25.98 -2.36
C GLU A 120 -6.73 -26.05 -0.87
N LEU A 121 -7.82 -26.75 -0.57
CA LEU A 121 -8.39 -26.85 0.77
C LEU A 121 -8.13 -28.23 1.38
N ASN A 122 -7.91 -28.25 2.69
CA ASN A 122 -8.02 -29.43 3.53
C ASN A 122 -9.16 -29.24 4.53
N GLY A 123 -10.33 -29.79 4.20
CA GLY A 123 -11.56 -29.42 4.90
C GLY A 123 -11.91 -27.96 4.60
N GLU A 124 -11.82 -27.10 5.61
CA GLU A 124 -12.10 -25.66 5.51
C GLU A 124 -10.82 -24.79 5.47
N GLU A 125 -9.67 -25.37 5.81
CA GLU A 125 -8.38 -24.66 5.89
C GLU A 125 -7.72 -24.56 4.50
N ILE A 126 -7.18 -23.37 4.21
CA ILE A 126 -6.44 -23.10 2.97
C ILE A 126 -4.98 -23.54 3.13
N ILE A 127 -4.53 -24.43 2.24
CA ILE A 127 -3.13 -24.86 2.18
C ILE A 127 -2.33 -24.04 1.17
N ARG A 128 -2.95 -23.78 0.02
CA ARG A 128 -2.37 -23.03 -1.10
C ARG A 128 -3.45 -22.21 -1.78
N ALA A 129 -3.10 -20.98 -2.16
CA ALA A 129 -3.92 -20.09 -2.95
C ALA A 129 -3.16 -19.61 -4.19
N ASP A 130 -3.69 -19.92 -5.37
CA ASP A 130 -3.12 -19.50 -6.65
C ASP A 130 -4.04 -18.43 -7.30
N PRO A 131 -3.74 -17.14 -7.14
CA PRO A 131 -4.49 -16.06 -7.80
C PRO A 131 -4.11 -15.95 -9.28
N HIS A 132 -5.05 -16.28 -10.16
CA HIS A 132 -4.93 -16.05 -11.59
C HIS A 132 -5.44 -14.64 -11.94
N VAL A 133 -4.51 -13.83 -12.42
CA VAL A 133 -4.72 -12.44 -12.85
C VAL A 133 -4.54 -12.32 -14.37
N GLY A 134 -4.85 -11.15 -14.93
CA GLY A 134 -4.74 -10.85 -16.36
C GLY A 134 -6.08 -10.80 -17.10
N LEU A 135 -7.20 -10.99 -16.40
CA LEU A 135 -8.54 -10.95 -17.00
C LEU A 135 -8.95 -9.52 -17.40
N LEU A 136 -8.34 -8.50 -16.77
CA LEU A 136 -8.54 -7.09 -17.09
C LEU A 136 -7.31 -6.44 -17.74
N HIS A 137 -6.35 -7.25 -18.21
CA HIS A 137 -5.12 -6.74 -18.83
C HIS A 137 -5.44 -6.11 -20.19
N ARG A 138 -5.07 -4.84 -20.34
CA ARG A 138 -5.38 -4.02 -21.54
C ARG A 138 -4.15 -3.61 -22.33
N GLY A 139 -2.95 -4.03 -21.91
CA GLY A 139 -1.69 -3.61 -22.52
C GLY A 139 -1.47 -2.09 -22.38
N THR A 140 -1.83 -1.50 -21.25
CA THR A 140 -1.78 -0.05 -21.01
C THR A 140 -0.37 0.50 -21.17
N GLU A 141 0.64 -0.15 -20.59
CA GLU A 141 2.05 0.23 -20.73
C GLU A 141 2.49 0.26 -22.20
N LYS A 142 1.98 -0.66 -23.03
CA LYS A 142 2.30 -0.71 -24.46
C LYS A 142 1.62 0.42 -25.24
N LEU A 143 0.38 0.77 -24.88
CA LEU A 143 -0.34 1.90 -25.48
C LEU A 143 0.31 3.24 -25.15
N CYS A 144 0.91 3.36 -23.96
CA CYS A 144 1.66 4.54 -23.54
C CYS A 144 2.86 4.83 -24.46
N GLU A 145 3.60 3.81 -24.93
CA GLU A 145 4.75 3.97 -25.84
C GLU A 145 4.38 4.62 -27.20
N TYR A 146 3.12 4.50 -27.64
CA TYR A 146 2.68 5.04 -28.92
C TYR A 146 2.07 6.45 -28.84
N LYS A 147 1.90 7.00 -27.63
CA LYS A 147 1.18 8.25 -27.38
C LYS A 147 2.09 9.30 -26.75
N THR A 148 1.70 10.56 -26.87
CA THR A 148 2.46 11.68 -26.26
C THR A 148 2.17 11.76 -24.76
N TYR A 149 3.02 12.47 -24.01
CA TYR A 149 2.88 12.62 -22.56
C TYR A 149 1.51 13.13 -22.09
N LEU A 150 0.91 14.06 -22.84
CA LEU A 150 -0.43 14.56 -22.52
C LEU A 150 -1.54 13.56 -22.89
N GLN A 151 -1.40 12.84 -24.01
CA GLN A 151 -2.40 11.88 -24.47
C GLN A 151 -2.43 10.61 -23.61
N GLN A 152 -1.32 10.28 -22.94
CA GLN A 152 -1.25 9.11 -22.08
C GLN A 152 -1.77 9.35 -20.66
N LEU A 153 -1.84 10.60 -20.19
CA LEU A 153 -2.33 10.95 -18.85
C LEU A 153 -3.64 10.23 -18.46
N PRO A 154 -4.68 10.15 -19.31
CA PRO A 154 -5.94 9.49 -18.95
C PRO A 154 -5.84 7.96 -18.79
N TYR A 155 -4.72 7.32 -19.16
CA TYR A 155 -4.51 5.91 -18.80
C TYR A 155 -4.32 5.76 -17.30
N PHE A 156 -3.60 6.68 -16.66
CA PHE A 156 -3.34 6.64 -15.22
C PHE A 156 -4.62 6.77 -14.39
N ASP A 157 -5.59 7.57 -14.84
CA ASP A 157 -6.94 7.66 -14.25
C ASP A 157 -7.72 6.35 -14.24
N ARG A 158 -7.40 5.44 -15.16
CA ARG A 158 -8.15 4.21 -15.44
C ARG A 158 -7.46 2.96 -14.90
N LEU A 159 -6.30 3.11 -14.26
CA LEU A 159 -5.60 2.04 -13.56
C LEU A 159 -6.31 1.75 -12.25
N ASP A 160 -5.97 2.47 -11.19
CA ASP A 160 -6.80 2.53 -10.00
C ASP A 160 -7.91 3.56 -10.23
N TYR A 161 -9.05 3.06 -10.70
CA TYR A 161 -10.24 3.86 -11.01
C TYR A 161 -10.99 4.37 -9.76
N VAL A 162 -10.46 4.13 -8.55
CA VAL A 162 -11.00 4.69 -7.31
C VAL A 162 -10.21 5.92 -6.88
N SER A 163 -8.88 5.94 -7.10
CA SER A 163 -8.03 7.09 -6.81
C SER A 163 -7.39 7.71 -8.06
N MET A 164 -8.20 8.42 -8.83
CA MET A 164 -7.83 8.98 -10.13
C MET A 164 -6.73 10.05 -10.01
N MET A 165 -6.96 11.10 -9.20
CA MET A 165 -6.06 12.26 -9.11
C MET A 165 -4.67 11.90 -8.56
N THR A 166 -4.57 10.92 -7.66
CA THR A 166 -3.26 10.46 -7.16
C THR A 166 -2.48 9.77 -8.26
N ASN A 167 -3.13 9.00 -9.14
CA ASN A 167 -2.45 8.36 -10.25
C ASN A 167 -1.94 9.39 -11.28
N GLU A 168 -2.77 10.40 -11.59
CA GLU A 168 -2.37 11.55 -12.41
C GLU A 168 -1.18 12.29 -11.78
N GLN A 169 -1.20 12.49 -10.46
CA GLN A 169 -0.15 13.15 -9.70
C GLN A 169 1.16 12.36 -9.76
N CYS A 170 1.12 11.03 -9.60
CA CYS A 170 2.33 10.18 -9.69
C CYS A 170 3.01 10.32 -11.05
N PHE A 171 2.21 10.25 -12.13
CA PHE A 171 2.71 10.42 -13.47
C PHE A 171 3.19 11.86 -13.74
N SER A 172 2.47 12.87 -13.25
CA SER A 172 2.85 14.27 -13.41
C SER A 172 4.18 14.58 -12.74
N LEU A 173 4.40 14.10 -11.51
CA LEU A 173 5.65 14.25 -10.78
C LEU A 173 6.82 13.56 -11.48
N ALA A 174 6.60 12.38 -12.07
CA ALA A 174 7.63 11.69 -12.84
C ALA A 174 8.07 12.53 -14.07
N VAL A 175 7.11 13.08 -14.81
CA VAL A 175 7.39 13.91 -15.99
C VAL A 175 8.00 15.27 -15.60
N GLU A 176 7.51 15.90 -14.53
CA GLU A 176 8.03 17.17 -14.00
C GLU A 176 9.50 17.03 -13.56
N LYS A 177 9.85 15.89 -12.96
CA LYS A 177 11.22 15.56 -12.59
C LYS A 177 12.14 15.37 -13.80
N LEU A 178 11.66 14.80 -14.92
CA LEU A 178 12.44 14.74 -16.16
C LEU A 178 12.57 16.10 -16.85
N LEU A 179 11.52 16.92 -16.79
CA LEU A 179 11.51 18.26 -17.37
C LEU A 179 12.31 19.28 -16.53
N ASN A 180 12.69 18.95 -15.29
CA ASN A 180 13.34 19.86 -14.34
C ASN A 180 12.57 21.19 -14.18
N ILE A 181 11.25 21.10 -14.00
CA ILE A 181 10.38 22.25 -13.79
C ILE A 181 9.85 22.31 -12.37
N GLU A 182 9.75 23.52 -11.84
CA GLU A 182 9.07 23.78 -10.57
C GLU A 182 7.66 24.29 -10.83
N ILE A 183 6.72 23.75 -10.07
CA ILE A 183 5.30 24.05 -10.17
C ILE A 183 4.97 25.25 -9.26
N PRO A 184 4.04 26.14 -9.66
CA PRO A 184 3.56 27.19 -8.78
C PRO A 184 3.02 26.68 -7.44
N GLU A 185 3.18 27.48 -6.39
CA GLU A 185 2.73 27.13 -5.03
C GLU A 185 1.24 26.79 -4.98
N ARG A 186 0.38 27.62 -5.59
CA ARG A 186 -1.07 27.38 -5.63
C ARG A 186 -1.41 26.01 -6.20
N ALA A 187 -0.74 25.60 -7.27
CA ALA A 187 -0.97 24.29 -7.86
C ALA A 187 -0.54 23.13 -6.95
N LYS A 188 0.54 23.28 -6.17
CA LYS A 188 0.94 22.30 -5.15
C LYS A 188 -0.15 22.14 -4.08
N TRP A 189 -0.69 23.25 -3.56
CA TRP A 189 -1.78 23.24 -2.56
C TRP A 189 -3.08 22.63 -3.09
N ILE A 190 -3.42 22.91 -4.34
CA ILE A 190 -4.60 22.33 -5.00
C ILE A 190 -4.42 20.82 -5.15
N ARG A 191 -3.25 20.37 -5.62
CA ARG A 191 -2.93 18.95 -5.74
C ARG A 191 -2.99 18.23 -4.40
N THR A 192 -2.40 18.79 -3.34
CA THR A 192 -2.46 18.17 -2.00
C THR A 192 -3.89 18.08 -1.47
N MET A 193 -4.71 19.13 -1.66
CA MET A 193 -6.11 19.11 -1.24
C MET A 193 -6.91 18.03 -2.00
N PHE A 194 -6.82 17.99 -3.33
CA PHE A 194 -7.53 16.96 -4.11
C PHE A 194 -6.98 15.56 -3.89
N ALA A 195 -5.67 15.40 -3.64
CA ALA A 195 -5.08 14.11 -3.29
C ALA A 195 -5.66 13.56 -1.98
N GLU A 196 -5.86 14.40 -0.95
CA GLU A 196 -6.50 13.96 0.30
C GLU A 196 -8.01 13.74 0.14
N ILE A 197 -8.72 14.52 -0.69
CA ILE A 197 -10.11 14.18 -1.06
C ILE A 197 -10.15 12.81 -1.77
N THR A 198 -9.19 12.53 -2.65
CA THR A 198 -9.05 11.24 -3.32
C THR A 198 -8.78 10.12 -2.32
N ARG A 199 -7.98 10.40 -1.29
CA ARG A 199 -7.69 9.46 -0.21
C ARG A 199 -8.94 9.10 0.56
N ILE A 200 -9.77 10.09 0.90
CA ILE A 200 -11.08 9.86 1.51
C ILE A 200 -11.99 9.05 0.58
N LEU A 201 -12.07 9.39 -0.72
CA LEU A 201 -12.85 8.61 -1.70
C LEU A 201 -12.42 7.14 -1.77
N ASN A 202 -11.12 6.86 -1.69
CA ASN A 202 -10.58 5.51 -1.77
C ASN A 202 -10.82 4.73 -0.47
N HIS A 203 -10.51 5.31 0.69
CA HIS A 203 -10.79 4.64 1.96
C HIS A 203 -12.30 4.41 2.17
N LEU A 204 -13.17 5.30 1.71
CA LEU A 204 -14.62 5.06 1.72
C LEU A 204 -14.95 3.83 0.89
N MET A 205 -14.43 3.71 -0.32
CA MET A 205 -14.65 2.49 -1.12
C MET A 205 -14.09 1.25 -0.45
N SER A 206 -12.86 1.32 0.06
CA SER A 206 -12.13 0.20 0.66
C SER A 206 -12.80 -0.34 1.91
N VAL A 207 -13.00 0.52 2.92
CA VAL A 207 -13.56 0.13 4.22
C VAL A 207 -14.99 -0.37 4.07
N LEU A 208 -15.79 0.31 3.25
CA LEU A 208 -17.19 -0.02 3.09
C LEU A 208 -17.43 -1.29 2.27
N SER A 209 -16.65 -1.49 1.20
CA SER A 209 -16.72 -2.73 0.42
C SER A 209 -16.23 -3.91 1.24
N HIS A 210 -15.17 -3.72 2.05
CA HIS A 210 -14.72 -4.72 3.01
C HIS A 210 -15.80 -5.04 4.06
N ALA A 211 -16.50 -4.03 4.57
CA ALA A 211 -17.62 -4.22 5.48
C ALA A 211 -18.75 -5.04 4.83
N MET A 212 -19.10 -4.72 3.59
CA MET A 212 -20.11 -5.44 2.81
C MET A 212 -19.74 -6.91 2.58
N ASP A 213 -18.47 -7.20 2.26
CA ASP A 213 -18.00 -8.58 2.04
C ASP A 213 -18.09 -9.46 3.27
N VAL A 214 -17.82 -8.88 4.44
CA VAL A 214 -17.93 -9.57 5.72
C VAL A 214 -19.41 -9.69 6.14
N GLY A 215 -20.28 -8.79 5.66
CA GLY A 215 -21.74 -8.89 5.77
C GLY A 215 -22.46 -7.64 6.28
N ALA A 216 -21.75 -6.55 6.57
CA ALA A 216 -22.33 -5.29 7.03
C ALA A 216 -22.75 -4.40 5.85
N LEU A 217 -24.06 -4.33 5.58
CA LEU A 217 -24.60 -3.63 4.40
C LEU A 217 -24.89 -2.14 4.61
N THR A 218 -25.18 -1.71 5.84
CA THR A 218 -25.62 -0.33 6.11
C THR A 218 -24.53 0.72 5.95
N PRO A 219 -23.27 0.52 6.42
CA PRO A 219 -22.23 1.55 6.27
C PRO A 219 -21.93 1.84 4.80
N PHE A 220 -22.06 0.83 3.94
CA PHE A 220 -21.84 0.95 2.50
C PHE A 220 -22.74 2.00 1.87
N LEU A 221 -24.03 2.01 2.21
CA LEU A 221 -24.97 2.99 1.67
C LEU A 221 -24.71 4.39 2.21
N TRP A 222 -24.37 4.52 3.50
CA TRP A 222 -24.08 5.82 4.12
C TRP A 222 -22.84 6.47 3.52
N GLY A 223 -21.73 5.74 3.41
CA GLY A 223 -20.52 6.34 2.87
C GLY A 223 -20.56 6.56 1.36
N PHE A 224 -21.44 5.89 0.60
CA PHE A 224 -21.66 6.21 -0.82
C PHE A 224 -22.42 7.54 -1.01
N GLU A 225 -23.24 7.97 -0.05
CA GLU A 225 -23.81 9.32 -0.07
C GLU A 225 -22.70 10.37 0.04
N GLU A 226 -21.77 10.21 0.98
CA GLU A 226 -20.61 11.11 1.12
C GLU A 226 -19.69 11.06 -0.10
N ARG A 227 -19.51 9.86 -0.67
CA ARG A 227 -18.75 9.68 -1.91
C ARG A 227 -19.37 10.44 -3.08
N GLU A 228 -20.70 10.50 -3.16
CA GLU A 228 -21.42 11.25 -4.19
C GLU A 228 -21.18 12.76 -4.08
N LYS A 229 -21.22 13.31 -2.86
CA LYS A 229 -20.90 14.72 -2.58
C LYS A 229 -19.47 15.06 -3.03
N LEU A 230 -18.52 14.17 -2.77
CA LEU A 230 -17.14 14.33 -3.24
C LEU A 230 -16.99 14.25 -4.77
N MET A 231 -17.79 13.42 -5.45
CA MET A 231 -17.83 13.38 -6.92
C MET A 231 -18.39 14.66 -7.53
N GLU A 232 -19.31 15.36 -6.85
CA GLU A 232 -19.79 16.68 -7.28
C GLU A 232 -18.63 17.68 -7.30
N PHE A 233 -17.73 17.64 -6.31
CA PHE A 233 -16.53 18.49 -6.32
C PHE A 233 -15.62 18.19 -7.51
N TYR A 234 -15.49 16.91 -7.91
CA TYR A 234 -14.71 16.51 -9.07
C TYR A 234 -15.35 17.02 -10.37
N GLU A 235 -16.67 16.91 -10.47
CA GLU A 235 -17.44 17.40 -11.59
C GLU A 235 -17.33 18.92 -11.74
N ARG A 236 -17.42 19.67 -10.65
CA ARG A 236 -17.30 21.14 -10.68
C ARG A 236 -15.93 21.62 -11.13
N VAL A 237 -14.88 20.86 -10.83
CA VAL A 237 -13.49 21.23 -11.11
C VAL A 237 -13.03 20.79 -12.50
N SER A 238 -13.44 19.60 -12.93
CA SER A 238 -12.96 18.98 -14.16
C SER A 238 -14.02 18.85 -15.26
N GLY A 239 -15.30 18.88 -14.89
CA GLY A 239 -16.43 18.53 -15.75
C GLY A 239 -16.75 17.03 -15.80
N ALA A 240 -15.99 16.19 -15.10
CA ALA A 240 -16.19 14.74 -15.03
C ALA A 240 -16.25 14.27 -13.56
N ARG A 241 -17.10 13.27 -13.30
CA ARG A 241 -17.31 12.76 -11.94
C ARG A 241 -16.22 11.79 -11.44
N LEU A 242 -15.60 11.05 -12.35
CA LEU A 242 -14.56 10.06 -12.03
C LEU A 242 -13.23 10.41 -12.71
N HIS A 243 -13.12 10.15 -14.01
CA HIS A 243 -11.90 10.39 -14.77
C HIS A 243 -11.77 11.87 -15.14
N ALA A 244 -10.95 12.61 -14.38
CA ALA A 244 -10.90 14.06 -14.40
C ALA A 244 -9.88 14.64 -15.42
N ALA A 245 -8.77 13.95 -15.69
CA ALA A 245 -7.63 14.48 -16.45
C ALA A 245 -7.20 15.90 -15.99
N TYR A 246 -7.21 16.12 -14.66
CA TYR A 246 -7.14 17.45 -14.05
C TYR A 246 -5.72 17.82 -13.61
N VAL A 247 -5.05 16.93 -12.89
CA VAL A 247 -3.63 17.05 -12.56
C VAL A 247 -2.83 16.70 -13.81
N ARG A 248 -2.02 17.64 -14.29
CA ARG A 248 -1.23 17.48 -15.52
C ARG A 248 0.23 17.79 -15.27
N PRO A 249 1.17 17.24 -16.05
CA PRO A 249 2.55 17.69 -16.01
C PRO A 249 2.63 19.21 -16.24
N GLY A 250 3.21 19.95 -15.29
CA GLY A 250 3.24 21.42 -15.27
C GLY A 250 2.17 22.07 -14.37
N GLY A 251 1.57 21.33 -13.43
CA GLY A 251 0.60 21.84 -12.45
C GLY A 251 -0.82 21.29 -12.62
N VAL A 252 -1.79 22.17 -12.78
CA VAL A 252 -3.21 21.82 -12.81
C VAL A 252 -3.87 22.33 -14.09
N HIS A 253 -4.90 21.66 -14.60
CA HIS A 253 -5.50 22.05 -15.88
C HIS A 253 -6.22 23.41 -15.82
N GLN A 254 -7.08 23.60 -14.82
CA GLN A 254 -7.93 24.78 -14.61
C GLN A 254 -7.95 25.17 -13.14
N ASP A 255 -8.18 26.43 -12.83
CA ASP A 255 -8.32 26.87 -11.43
C ASP A 255 -9.64 26.37 -10.82
N ILE A 256 -9.70 26.39 -9.49
CA ILE A 256 -10.89 26.07 -8.71
C ILE A 256 -12.00 27.08 -9.04
N PRO A 257 -13.25 26.64 -9.30
CA PRO A 257 -14.37 27.57 -9.50
C PRO A 257 -14.71 28.34 -8.23
N LEU A 258 -15.25 29.55 -8.40
CA LEU A 258 -15.63 30.41 -7.28
C LEU A 258 -16.69 29.71 -6.40
N GLY A 259 -16.52 29.81 -5.07
CA GLY A 259 -17.42 29.22 -4.07
C GLY A 259 -17.12 27.77 -3.68
N LEU A 260 -16.29 27.03 -4.44
CA LEU A 260 -16.05 25.61 -4.13
C LEU A 260 -15.30 25.38 -2.80
N LEU A 261 -14.43 26.31 -2.39
CA LEU A 261 -13.71 26.20 -1.12
C LEU A 261 -14.67 26.25 0.08
N ASP A 262 -15.73 27.06 0.01
CA ASP A 262 -16.73 27.17 1.07
C ASP A 262 -17.58 25.90 1.14
N ASP A 263 -17.90 25.31 -0.01
CA ASP A 263 -18.66 24.06 -0.09
C ASP A 263 -17.87 22.87 0.46
N ILE A 264 -16.56 22.79 0.15
CA ILE A 264 -15.65 21.78 0.72
C ILE A 264 -15.56 21.96 2.24
N TYR A 265 -15.50 23.20 2.73
CA TYR A 265 -15.48 23.47 4.17
C TYR A 265 -16.77 22.99 4.86
N GLN A 266 -17.94 23.29 4.29
CA GLN A 266 -19.23 22.84 4.83
C GLN A 266 -19.31 21.31 4.89
N TRP A 267 -18.89 20.63 3.81
CA TRP A 267 -18.81 19.18 3.79
C TRP A 267 -17.86 18.63 4.86
N ALA A 268 -16.64 19.18 4.96
CA ALA A 268 -15.64 18.73 5.92
C ALA A 268 -16.13 18.83 7.37
N THR A 269 -16.92 19.85 7.72
CA THR A 269 -17.49 19.97 9.07
C THR A 269 -18.49 18.88 9.43
N GLN A 270 -19.24 18.36 8.45
CA GLN A 270 -20.25 17.31 8.65
C GLN A 270 -19.66 15.90 8.51
N PHE A 271 -18.59 15.76 7.73
CA PHE A 271 -17.97 14.47 7.45
C PHE A 271 -17.34 13.83 8.70
N GLY A 272 -16.90 14.63 9.68
CA GLY A 272 -16.41 14.13 10.97
C GLY A 272 -17.46 13.26 11.68
N ASP A 273 -18.69 13.74 11.80
CA ASP A 273 -19.79 13.01 12.43
C ASP A 273 -20.12 11.72 11.67
N ARG A 274 -20.04 11.75 10.33
CA ARG A 274 -20.26 10.57 9.48
C ARG A 274 -19.21 9.48 9.71
N ILE A 275 -17.95 9.85 9.92
CA ILE A 275 -16.89 8.89 10.26
C ILE A 275 -17.23 8.23 11.60
N ASP A 276 -17.60 9.03 12.61
CA ASP A 276 -17.89 8.54 13.95
C ASP A 276 -19.12 7.60 13.97
N GLU A 277 -20.16 7.89 13.18
CA GLU A 277 -21.32 6.99 12.99
C GLU A 277 -20.92 5.65 12.37
N THR A 278 -19.99 5.65 11.40
CA THR A 278 -19.48 4.40 10.81
C THR A 278 -18.59 3.62 11.77
N GLU A 279 -17.83 4.32 12.61
CA GLU A 279 -16.96 3.73 13.63
C GLU A 279 -17.79 3.08 14.74
N GLU A 280 -18.85 3.74 15.21
CA GLU A 280 -19.76 3.23 16.24
C GLU A 280 -20.38 1.88 15.84
N MET A 281 -20.71 1.71 14.55
CA MET A 281 -21.30 0.49 14.02
C MET A 281 -20.29 -0.66 13.83
N LEU A 282 -19.01 -0.36 13.57
CA LEU A 282 -18.00 -1.35 13.16
C LEU A 282 -16.95 -1.62 14.24
N THR A 283 -16.31 -0.59 14.80
CA THR A 283 -15.11 -0.71 15.63
C THR A 283 -15.35 -1.52 16.89
N ASP A 284 -16.37 -1.17 17.67
CA ASP A 284 -16.69 -1.86 18.93
C ASP A 284 -17.56 -3.11 18.73
N ASN A 285 -17.95 -3.40 17.49
CA ASN A 285 -18.82 -4.53 17.20
C ASN A 285 -18.05 -5.85 17.39
N ARG A 286 -18.54 -6.67 18.32
CA ARG A 286 -17.97 -7.99 18.62
C ARG A 286 -17.87 -8.89 17.39
N ILE A 287 -18.85 -8.83 16.47
CA ILE A 287 -18.82 -9.65 15.24
C ILE A 287 -17.67 -9.19 14.35
N TRP A 288 -17.51 -7.88 14.16
CA TRP A 288 -16.44 -7.30 13.37
C TRP A 288 -15.06 -7.65 13.91
N ILE A 289 -14.86 -7.46 15.22
CA ILE A 289 -13.61 -7.81 15.90
C ILE A 289 -13.29 -9.30 15.74
N ASN A 290 -14.27 -10.18 15.96
CA ASN A 290 -14.08 -11.63 15.80
C ASN A 290 -13.74 -12.05 14.35
N ARG A 291 -14.17 -11.27 13.35
CA ARG A 291 -13.95 -11.54 11.93
C ARG A 291 -12.66 -10.94 11.37
N LEU A 292 -11.96 -10.09 12.12
CA LEU A 292 -10.73 -9.42 11.66
C LEU A 292 -9.53 -9.65 12.56
N LYS A 293 -9.74 -9.77 13.87
CA LYS A 293 -8.66 -9.88 14.84
C LYS A 293 -7.95 -11.21 14.69
N GLY A 294 -6.63 -11.17 14.51
CA GLY A 294 -5.81 -12.36 14.30
C GLY A 294 -5.94 -13.02 12.92
N ILE A 295 -6.59 -12.36 11.95
CA ILE A 295 -6.67 -12.83 10.57
C ILE A 295 -5.64 -12.11 9.70
N GLY A 296 -4.96 -12.88 8.84
CA GLY A 296 -4.00 -12.38 7.88
C GLY A 296 -2.79 -11.71 8.52
N VAL A 297 -2.31 -12.20 9.66
CA VAL A 297 -1.20 -11.60 10.41
C VAL A 297 0.06 -11.57 9.56
N VAL A 298 0.67 -10.39 9.40
CA VAL A 298 1.93 -10.22 8.66
C VAL A 298 2.98 -9.62 9.58
N SER A 299 4.13 -10.29 9.72
CA SER A 299 5.25 -9.73 10.46
C SER A 299 5.94 -8.59 9.70
N ALA A 300 6.58 -7.65 10.40
CA ALA A 300 7.29 -6.54 9.77
C ALA A 300 8.38 -6.99 8.78
N ALA A 301 9.09 -8.09 9.08
CA ALA A 301 10.14 -8.63 8.21
C ALA A 301 9.55 -9.24 6.93
N GLU A 302 8.44 -9.97 7.04
CA GLU A 302 7.74 -10.55 5.88
C GLU A 302 7.11 -9.46 5.01
N ALA A 303 6.50 -8.43 5.61
CA ALA A 303 5.94 -7.30 4.88
C ALA A 303 7.00 -6.62 4.00
N LEU A 304 8.21 -6.42 4.52
CA LEU A 304 9.33 -5.86 3.76
C LEU A 304 9.81 -6.81 2.65
N ASN A 305 9.96 -8.10 2.94
CA ASN A 305 10.41 -9.09 1.96
C ASN A 305 9.42 -9.26 0.80
N LEU A 306 8.11 -9.19 1.08
CA LEU A 306 7.03 -9.23 0.10
C LEU A 306 6.79 -7.88 -0.58
N SER A 307 7.60 -6.86 -0.27
CA SER A 307 7.48 -5.50 -0.82
C SER A 307 6.10 -4.87 -0.59
N PHE A 308 5.45 -5.19 0.53
CA PHE A 308 4.23 -4.53 0.95
C PHE A 308 4.50 -3.07 1.33
N THR A 309 3.56 -2.21 0.96
CA THR A 309 3.63 -0.76 1.20
C THR A 309 2.28 -0.22 1.68
N GLY A 310 2.28 1.02 2.17
CA GLY A 310 1.07 1.69 2.65
C GLY A 310 0.52 1.09 3.93
N VAL A 311 -0.80 0.97 3.99
CA VAL A 311 -1.54 0.45 5.15
C VAL A 311 -1.11 -0.97 5.51
N MET A 312 -0.75 -1.81 4.53
CA MET A 312 -0.26 -3.17 4.78
C MET A 312 1.06 -3.18 5.56
N LEU A 313 1.95 -2.23 5.27
CA LEU A 313 3.24 -2.10 5.96
C LEU A 313 3.09 -1.42 7.33
N ARG A 314 2.25 -0.38 7.40
CA ARG A 314 1.94 0.34 8.65
C ARG A 314 1.19 -0.52 9.66
N GLY A 315 0.29 -1.39 9.20
CA GLY A 315 -0.43 -2.33 10.06
C GLY A 315 0.49 -3.30 10.80
N SER A 316 1.61 -3.69 10.16
CA SER A 316 2.64 -4.57 10.75
C SER A 316 3.63 -3.86 11.69
N GLY A 317 3.43 -2.57 11.98
CA GLY A 317 4.26 -1.82 12.93
C GLY A 317 5.45 -1.07 12.34
N VAL A 318 5.57 -0.99 11.01
CA VAL A 318 6.64 -0.22 10.36
C VAL A 318 6.17 1.22 10.09
N PRO A 319 6.76 2.24 10.72
CA PRO A 319 6.36 3.64 10.55
C PRO A 319 6.92 4.21 9.22
N TRP A 320 6.32 3.84 8.10
CA TRP A 320 6.71 4.32 6.77
C TRP A 320 5.53 4.96 6.02
N ASP A 321 5.75 6.20 5.57
CA ASP A 321 4.83 6.96 4.71
C ASP A 321 5.68 7.92 3.85
N ILE A 322 5.54 7.84 2.54
CA ILE A 322 6.31 8.65 1.58
C ILE A 322 6.05 10.15 1.80
N ARG A 323 4.85 10.54 2.21
CA ARG A 323 4.50 11.96 2.44
C ARG A 323 5.31 12.60 3.57
N LYS A 324 5.87 11.79 4.47
CA LYS A 324 6.75 12.25 5.57
C LYS A 324 8.23 11.98 5.30
N SER A 325 8.56 10.83 4.71
CA SER A 325 9.96 10.44 4.49
C SER A 325 10.58 11.09 3.25
N ALA A 326 9.81 11.19 2.17
CA ALA A 326 10.20 11.80 0.90
C ALA A 326 9.05 12.71 0.40
N PRO A 327 8.86 13.85 1.06
CA PRO A 327 7.72 14.72 0.84
C PRO A 327 7.71 15.29 -0.59
N TYR A 328 6.51 15.42 -1.14
CA TYR A 328 6.25 16.00 -2.46
C TYR A 328 5.15 17.07 -2.37
N ASP A 329 5.03 17.89 -3.42
CA ASP A 329 4.12 19.04 -3.48
C ASP A 329 4.19 19.92 -2.21
N ALA A 330 3.10 20.02 -1.44
CA ALA A 330 3.01 20.87 -0.25
C ALA A 330 2.92 20.07 1.07
N TYR A 331 3.19 18.74 1.06
CA TYR A 331 3.07 17.91 2.27
C TYR A 331 4.01 18.32 3.42
N ASP A 332 5.12 18.98 3.12
CA ASP A 332 6.06 19.56 4.10
C ASP A 332 5.46 20.67 4.97
N GLN A 333 4.46 21.38 4.45
CA GLN A 333 3.89 22.57 5.07
C GLN A 333 2.62 22.26 5.88
N VAL A 334 2.21 20.99 5.89
CA VAL A 334 0.96 20.51 6.52
C VAL A 334 1.28 19.57 7.68
N GLU A 335 0.57 19.78 8.78
CA GLU A 335 0.75 19.02 10.02
C GLU A 335 -0.28 17.89 10.08
N PHE A 336 0.20 16.66 10.06
CA PHE A 336 -0.61 15.45 10.21
C PHE A 336 0.24 14.34 10.83
N ASP A 337 -0.45 13.40 11.45
CA ASP A 337 0.13 12.23 12.10
C ASP A 337 -0.13 10.98 11.24
N VAL A 338 0.72 9.96 11.37
CA VAL A 338 0.62 8.72 10.59
C VAL A 338 0.23 7.59 11.53
N PRO A 339 -0.89 6.89 11.31
CA PRO A 339 -1.29 5.76 12.16
C PRO A 339 -0.45 4.53 11.86
N VAL A 340 -0.05 3.80 12.90
CA VAL A 340 0.78 2.60 12.80
C VAL A 340 0.16 1.52 13.69
N GLY A 341 -0.05 0.33 13.13
CA GLY A 341 -0.55 -0.84 13.84
C GLY A 341 0.52 -1.53 14.68
N VAL A 342 0.14 -2.57 15.42
CA VAL A 342 1.06 -3.29 16.32
C VAL A 342 1.14 -4.76 15.98
N ASN A 343 0.00 -5.38 15.66
CA ASN A 343 -0.14 -6.82 15.52
C ASN A 343 0.00 -7.29 14.07
N GLY A 344 -0.26 -6.42 13.09
CA GLY A 344 -0.24 -6.79 11.66
C GLY A 344 -1.48 -7.53 11.18
N ASP A 345 -2.57 -7.52 11.94
CA ASP A 345 -3.83 -8.17 11.56
C ASP A 345 -4.71 -7.28 10.66
N CYS A 346 -5.83 -7.84 10.21
CA CYS A 346 -6.82 -7.11 9.41
C CYS A 346 -7.46 -5.96 10.20
N TYR A 347 -7.60 -6.11 11.53
CA TYR A 347 -8.24 -5.12 12.39
C TYR A 347 -7.37 -3.86 12.56
N ASP A 348 -6.07 -4.01 12.79
CA ASP A 348 -5.14 -2.88 12.86
C ASP A 348 -5.09 -2.11 11.53
N ARG A 349 -5.18 -2.82 10.39
CA ARG A 349 -5.28 -2.20 9.05
C ARG A 349 -6.58 -1.43 8.85
N TYR A 350 -7.69 -1.92 9.39
CA TYR A 350 -8.96 -1.19 9.41
C TYR A 350 -8.83 0.09 10.23
N LEU A 351 -8.30 0.01 11.46
CA LEU A 351 -8.08 1.19 12.31
C LEU A 351 -7.15 2.22 11.67
N CYS A 352 -6.08 1.77 11.00
CA CYS A 352 -5.19 2.67 10.26
C CYS A 352 -5.94 3.47 9.19
N ARG A 353 -6.87 2.83 8.44
CA ARG A 353 -7.70 3.55 7.45
C ARG A 353 -8.67 4.53 8.10
N MET A 354 -9.27 4.15 9.24
CA MET A 354 -10.18 5.03 9.99
C MET A 354 -9.45 6.29 10.48
N GLU A 355 -8.24 6.14 11.01
CA GLU A 355 -7.41 7.28 11.39
C GLU A 355 -6.91 8.08 10.17
N GLU A 356 -6.60 7.43 9.04
CA GLU A 356 -6.24 8.14 7.81
C GLU A 356 -7.38 9.04 7.30
N PHE A 357 -8.66 8.71 7.50
CA PHE A 357 -9.76 9.65 7.23
C PHE A 357 -9.63 10.93 8.05
N ARG A 358 -9.42 10.80 9.37
CA ARG A 358 -9.31 11.94 10.29
C ARG A 358 -8.12 12.82 9.94
N GLN A 359 -6.99 12.21 9.60
CA GLN A 359 -5.78 12.93 9.20
C GLN A 359 -5.96 13.62 7.84
N SER A 360 -6.63 12.97 6.88
CA SER A 360 -6.98 13.57 5.59
C SER A 360 -7.86 14.80 5.77
N LEU A 361 -8.88 14.71 6.64
CA LEU A 361 -9.78 15.82 6.99
C LEU A 361 -8.99 16.99 7.63
N ARG A 362 -8.05 16.68 8.54
CA ARG A 362 -7.14 17.67 9.13
C ARG A 362 -6.27 18.37 8.09
N ILE A 363 -5.76 17.64 7.09
CA ILE A 363 -4.99 18.22 5.98
C ILE A 363 -5.88 19.13 5.13
N ILE A 364 -7.10 18.71 4.79
CA ILE A 364 -8.06 19.52 4.01
C ILE A 364 -8.33 20.85 4.72
N HIS A 365 -8.62 20.85 6.02
CA HIS A 365 -8.82 22.10 6.78
C HIS A 365 -7.60 23.03 6.74
N GLN A 366 -6.39 22.48 6.83
CA GLN A 366 -5.16 23.28 6.74
C GLN A 366 -4.94 23.84 5.33
N CYS A 367 -5.20 23.05 4.30
CA CYS A 367 -5.12 23.49 2.90
C CYS A 367 -6.11 24.62 2.60
N LEU A 368 -7.35 24.54 3.11
CA LEU A 368 -8.34 25.61 2.96
C LEU A 368 -7.88 26.92 3.60
N ASN A 369 -7.30 26.85 4.81
CA ASN A 369 -6.84 28.04 5.54
C ASN A 369 -5.55 28.66 4.95
N LYS A 370 -4.69 27.86 4.33
CA LYS A 370 -3.36 28.27 3.84
C LYS A 370 -3.31 28.45 2.31
N MET A 371 -4.43 28.37 1.60
CA MET A 371 -4.46 28.43 0.13
C MET A 371 -3.91 29.76 -0.40
N PRO A 372 -2.77 29.77 -1.13
CA PRO A 372 -2.22 31.00 -1.69
C PRO A 372 -2.94 31.43 -2.97
N ALA A 373 -2.91 32.72 -3.25
CA ALA A 373 -3.26 33.24 -4.57
C ALA A 373 -2.08 33.02 -5.53
N GLY A 374 -2.34 32.85 -6.83
CA GLY A 374 -1.28 32.68 -7.82
C GLY A 374 -1.71 31.91 -9.06
N PRO A 375 -0.78 31.68 -10.01
CA PRO A 375 -1.05 30.85 -11.17
C PRO A 375 -1.17 29.37 -10.78
N VAL A 376 -2.01 28.63 -11.49
CA VAL A 376 -2.22 27.17 -11.33
C VAL A 376 -1.35 26.32 -12.26
N ARG A 377 -0.60 26.97 -13.14
CA ARG A 377 0.17 26.36 -14.22
C ARG A 377 1.53 27.01 -14.30
N VAL A 378 2.54 26.23 -14.67
CA VAL A 378 3.87 26.75 -14.99
C VAL A 378 3.74 27.77 -16.13
N GLU A 379 4.41 28.92 -16.00
CA GLU A 379 4.30 30.04 -16.94
C GLU A 379 5.01 29.78 -18.29
N ASP A 380 5.79 28.69 -18.39
CA ASP A 380 6.42 28.28 -19.64
C ASP A 380 5.41 27.65 -20.60
N TYR A 381 5.04 28.43 -21.64
CA TYR A 381 4.11 28.01 -22.69
C TYR A 381 4.65 26.91 -23.62
N LYS A 382 5.91 26.51 -23.49
CA LYS A 382 6.44 25.34 -24.20
C LYS A 382 5.97 24.02 -23.60
N ILE A 383 5.51 24.03 -22.36
CA ILE A 383 5.10 22.85 -21.60
C ILE A 383 3.61 22.93 -21.28
N SER A 384 3.18 24.05 -20.69
CA SER A 384 1.78 24.30 -20.36
C SER A 384 1.09 25.07 -21.50
N PRO A 385 -0.16 24.77 -21.86
CA PRO A 385 -0.84 25.53 -22.90
C PRO A 385 -1.26 26.91 -22.36
N PRO A 386 -1.12 27.98 -23.18
CA PRO A 386 -1.45 29.35 -22.77
C PRO A 386 -2.95 29.54 -22.54
N PRO A 387 -3.34 30.60 -21.80
CA PRO A 387 -4.75 30.92 -21.60
C PRO A 387 -5.43 31.28 -22.93
N ARG A 388 -6.74 30.99 -23.04
CA ARG A 388 -7.48 31.19 -24.31
C ARG A 388 -7.59 32.65 -24.73
N SER A 389 -7.52 33.60 -23.80
CA SER A 389 -7.44 35.03 -24.10
C SER A 389 -6.13 35.35 -24.83
N ALA A 390 -4.98 35.01 -24.22
CA ALA A 390 -3.67 35.24 -24.80
C ALA A 390 -3.47 34.49 -26.13
N MET A 391 -3.97 33.27 -26.27
CA MET A 391 -3.91 32.49 -27.52
C MET A 391 -4.61 33.17 -28.70
N LYS A 392 -5.67 33.95 -28.46
CA LYS A 392 -6.43 34.62 -29.53
C LYS A 392 -5.84 35.98 -29.91
N GLU A 393 -5.05 36.59 -29.04
CA GLU A 393 -4.47 37.92 -29.24
C GLU A 393 -2.99 37.85 -29.65
N ASN A 394 -2.20 36.97 -29.02
CA ASN A 394 -0.77 36.83 -29.26
C ASN A 394 -0.47 35.68 -30.23
N MET A 395 0.29 35.98 -31.29
CA MET A 395 0.76 35.00 -32.27
C MET A 395 1.64 33.92 -31.65
N GLU A 396 2.53 34.25 -30.70
CA GLU A 396 3.42 33.28 -30.05
C GLU A 396 2.62 32.25 -29.25
N ALA A 397 1.61 32.71 -28.50
CA ALA A 397 0.73 31.84 -27.74
C ALA A 397 -0.06 30.89 -28.66
N LEU A 398 -0.49 31.36 -29.83
CA LEU A 398 -1.15 30.51 -30.83
C LEU A 398 -0.19 29.44 -31.38
N ILE A 399 1.06 29.80 -31.68
CA ILE A 399 2.09 28.84 -32.14
C ILE A 399 2.31 27.76 -31.09
N HIS A 400 2.53 28.15 -29.83
CA HIS A 400 2.73 27.22 -28.73
C HIS A 400 1.54 26.29 -28.52
N HIS A 401 0.32 26.85 -28.51
CA HIS A 401 -0.90 26.04 -28.42
C HIS A 401 -0.99 25.02 -29.58
N PHE A 402 -0.73 25.44 -30.82
CA PHE A 402 -0.79 24.55 -31.97
C PHE A 402 0.23 23.41 -31.88
N LEU A 403 1.48 23.70 -31.51
CA LEU A 403 2.54 22.69 -31.39
C LEU A 403 2.29 21.71 -30.24
N LEU A 404 1.86 22.20 -29.08
CA LEU A 404 1.59 21.36 -27.91
C LEU A 404 0.50 20.31 -28.15
N TYR A 405 -0.56 20.66 -28.89
CA TYR A 405 -1.67 19.73 -29.13
C TYR A 405 -1.50 18.85 -30.38
N THR A 406 -0.62 19.23 -31.31
CA THR A 406 -0.34 18.42 -32.51
C THR A 406 0.82 17.47 -32.30
N LYS A 407 1.97 17.99 -31.83
CA LYS A 407 3.20 17.25 -31.58
C LYS A 407 3.32 16.82 -30.13
N GLY A 408 3.13 17.75 -29.20
CA GLY A 408 3.46 17.57 -27.77
C GLY A 408 4.74 18.32 -27.39
N TYR A 409 5.08 18.29 -26.10
CA TYR A 409 6.36 18.79 -25.62
C TYR A 409 7.39 17.65 -25.60
N ALA A 410 8.62 17.95 -26.01
CA ALA A 410 9.73 17.02 -25.92
C ALA A 410 10.26 16.99 -24.48
N VAL A 411 10.46 15.78 -23.94
CA VAL A 411 11.02 15.58 -22.60
C VAL A 411 12.50 15.22 -22.77
N PRO A 412 13.43 15.79 -21.97
CA PRO A 412 14.85 15.44 -22.04
C PRO A 412 15.10 13.93 -21.96
N PRO A 413 16.14 13.40 -22.62
CA PRO A 413 16.49 11.99 -22.53
C PRO A 413 16.96 11.66 -21.11
N GLY A 414 16.41 10.59 -20.54
CA GLY A 414 16.70 10.19 -19.16
C GLY A 414 15.65 9.22 -18.63
N ASP A 415 15.94 8.65 -17.48
CA ASP A 415 15.07 7.74 -16.74
C ASP A 415 14.74 8.29 -15.35
N THR A 416 13.56 7.98 -14.86
CA THR A 416 13.09 8.42 -13.55
C THR A 416 12.19 7.36 -12.95
N TYR A 417 12.37 7.11 -11.66
CA TYR A 417 11.35 6.48 -10.82
C TYR A 417 10.84 7.54 -9.86
N SER A 418 9.55 7.82 -9.94
CA SER A 418 8.84 8.68 -8.98
C SER A 418 7.78 7.85 -8.30
N ALA A 419 7.69 7.97 -6.99
CA ALA A 419 6.72 7.27 -6.17
C ALA A 419 5.96 8.25 -5.29
N ILE A 420 4.69 7.98 -5.10
CA ILE A 420 3.82 8.72 -4.18
C ILE A 420 3.15 7.75 -3.21
N GLU A 421 2.64 8.29 -2.10
CA GLU A 421 1.77 7.53 -1.21
C GLU A 421 0.34 7.58 -1.76
N ALA A 422 -0.03 6.65 -2.64
CA ALA A 422 -1.44 6.45 -2.97
C ALA A 422 -2.19 5.90 -1.74
N PRO A 423 -3.53 5.97 -1.69
CA PRO A 423 -4.29 5.45 -0.54
C PRO A 423 -4.10 3.94 -0.33
N LYS A 424 -3.80 3.20 -1.41
CA LYS A 424 -3.47 1.77 -1.38
C LYS A 424 -2.04 1.50 -0.90
N GLY A 425 -1.12 2.44 -1.10
CA GLY A 425 0.29 2.32 -0.73
C GLY A 425 1.22 3.03 -1.72
N GLU A 426 2.45 2.54 -1.84
CA GLU A 426 3.42 3.15 -2.75
C GLU A 426 3.03 2.86 -4.21
N MET A 427 2.55 3.89 -4.89
CA MET A 427 2.36 3.85 -6.34
C MET A 427 3.55 4.52 -6.99
N GLY A 428 4.26 3.77 -7.83
CA GLY A 428 5.44 4.23 -8.55
C GLY A 428 5.22 4.26 -10.06
N VAL A 429 5.84 5.21 -10.74
CA VAL A 429 5.94 5.21 -12.20
C VAL A 429 7.42 5.35 -12.58
N TYR A 430 7.89 4.37 -13.35
CA TYR A 430 9.19 4.38 -14.00
C TYR A 430 9.02 4.82 -15.46
N VAL A 431 9.56 5.99 -15.80
CA VAL A 431 9.48 6.56 -17.15
C VAL A 431 10.88 6.63 -17.74
N VAL A 432 11.04 6.16 -18.98
CA VAL A 432 12.24 6.32 -19.80
C VAL A 432 11.89 7.21 -20.98
N SER A 433 12.64 8.29 -21.14
CA SER A 433 12.54 9.24 -22.25
C SER A 433 13.77 9.12 -23.14
N ASP A 434 13.56 9.12 -24.46
CA ASP A 434 14.61 9.13 -25.49
C ASP A 434 14.90 10.54 -26.02
N GLY A 435 14.30 11.58 -25.42
CA GLY A 435 14.40 12.96 -25.92
C GLY A 435 13.22 13.35 -26.84
N SER A 436 12.31 12.43 -27.13
CA SER A 436 11.15 12.68 -27.98
C SER A 436 9.92 13.18 -27.20
N GLU A 437 8.82 13.44 -27.93
CA GLU A 437 7.52 13.86 -27.40
C GLU A 437 6.70 12.67 -26.83
N ARG A 438 7.21 11.45 -26.99
CA ARG A 438 6.58 10.20 -26.56
C ARG A 438 7.52 9.51 -25.57
N PRO A 439 7.01 8.86 -24.52
CA PRO A 439 7.86 8.07 -23.66
C PRO A 439 8.37 6.85 -24.43
N TYR A 440 9.64 6.51 -24.23
CA TYR A 440 10.21 5.29 -24.78
C TYR A 440 9.66 4.06 -24.05
N ARG A 441 9.60 4.14 -22.72
CA ARG A 441 9.01 3.10 -21.87
C ARG A 441 8.33 3.73 -20.67
N VAL A 442 7.18 3.21 -20.32
CA VAL A 442 6.51 3.48 -19.05
C VAL A 442 6.26 2.16 -18.36
N HIS A 443 6.71 2.04 -17.12
CA HIS A 443 6.39 0.91 -16.26
C HIS A 443 5.75 1.44 -14.98
N ILE A 444 4.62 0.86 -14.61
CA ILE A 444 3.92 1.25 -13.38
C ILE A 444 4.26 0.22 -12.31
N ARG A 445 4.49 0.67 -11.08
CA ARG A 445 4.50 -0.17 -9.88
C ARG A 445 3.19 0.07 -9.12
N ALA A 446 2.28 -0.90 -9.19
CA ALA A 446 1.02 -0.89 -8.47
C ALA A 446 1.19 -1.57 -7.10
N PRO A 447 0.70 -0.97 -6.01
CA PRO A 447 0.74 -1.57 -4.68
C PRO A 447 -0.06 -2.88 -4.63
N GLY A 448 -1.27 -2.91 -5.21
CA GLY A 448 -2.13 -4.10 -5.19
C GLY A 448 -1.53 -5.32 -5.87
N PHE A 449 -0.62 -5.15 -6.85
CA PHE A 449 0.09 -6.28 -7.46
C PHE A 449 1.04 -6.97 -6.48
N ALA A 450 1.79 -6.19 -5.69
CA ALA A 450 2.65 -6.73 -4.64
C ALA A 450 1.81 -7.38 -3.53
N HIS A 451 0.73 -6.72 -3.09
CA HIS A 451 -0.18 -7.25 -2.09
C HIS A 451 -0.77 -8.61 -2.50
N LEU A 452 -1.28 -8.71 -3.73
CA LEU A 452 -1.85 -9.96 -4.25
C LEU A 452 -0.80 -11.06 -4.45
N SER A 453 0.45 -10.71 -4.78
CA SER A 453 1.53 -11.69 -4.86
C SER A 453 1.82 -12.36 -3.50
N GLY A 454 1.61 -11.64 -2.40
CA GLY A 454 1.74 -12.17 -1.04
C GLY A 454 0.48 -12.88 -0.51
N PHE A 455 -0.59 -12.98 -1.32
CA PHE A 455 -1.86 -13.54 -0.86
C PHE A 455 -1.76 -15.00 -0.39
N ASP A 456 -1.00 -15.84 -1.09
CA ASP A 456 -0.76 -17.24 -0.69
C ASP A 456 -0.15 -17.31 0.72
N HIS A 457 0.88 -16.49 0.98
CA HIS A 457 1.54 -16.43 2.27
C HIS A 457 0.60 -15.98 3.40
N VAL A 458 -0.23 -14.96 3.13
CA VAL A 458 -1.14 -14.37 4.14
C VAL A 458 -2.37 -15.24 4.39
N SER A 459 -2.84 -15.98 3.39
CA SER A 459 -4.07 -16.79 3.47
C SER A 459 -3.86 -18.21 4.01
N LYS A 460 -2.60 -18.68 4.06
CA LYS A 460 -2.27 -20.04 4.47
C LYS A 460 -2.63 -20.33 5.93
N GLY A 461 -3.33 -21.43 6.15
CA GLY A 461 -3.80 -21.86 7.48
C GLY A 461 -5.06 -21.13 7.97
N HIS A 462 -5.60 -20.21 7.16
CA HIS A 462 -6.90 -19.58 7.45
C HIS A 462 -8.06 -20.33 6.81
N LEU A 463 -9.27 -20.03 7.28
CA LEU A 463 -10.50 -20.59 6.73
C LEU A 463 -10.89 -19.89 5.42
N LEU A 464 -11.70 -20.56 4.60
CA LEU A 464 -12.23 -19.98 3.35
C LEU A 464 -12.94 -18.62 3.55
N ALA A 465 -13.68 -18.46 4.66
CA ALA A 465 -14.37 -17.21 4.96
C ALA A 465 -13.39 -16.08 5.32
N ASP A 466 -12.22 -16.40 5.86
CA ASP A 466 -11.22 -15.40 6.27
C ASP A 466 -10.43 -14.88 5.06
N ALA A 467 -10.28 -15.70 4.02
CA ALA A 467 -9.69 -15.27 2.76
C ALA A 467 -10.42 -14.06 2.14
N VAL A 468 -11.75 -14.01 2.26
CA VAL A 468 -12.56 -12.87 1.81
C VAL A 468 -12.21 -11.60 2.61
N ALA A 469 -12.04 -11.72 3.92
CA ALA A 469 -11.61 -10.59 4.74
C ALA A 469 -10.20 -10.12 4.35
N VAL A 470 -9.27 -11.05 4.10
CA VAL A 470 -7.91 -10.73 3.64
C VAL A 470 -7.95 -9.97 2.30
N ILE A 471 -8.73 -10.43 1.32
CA ILE A 471 -8.92 -9.74 0.02
C ILE A 471 -9.38 -8.29 0.24
N GLY A 472 -10.42 -8.08 1.05
CA GLY A 472 -10.93 -6.74 1.32
C GLY A 472 -9.91 -5.85 2.04
N THR A 473 -9.11 -6.40 2.96
CA THR A 473 -8.07 -5.61 3.66
C THR A 473 -6.86 -5.26 2.80
N MET A 474 -6.59 -6.00 1.72
CA MET A 474 -5.55 -5.65 0.74
C MET A 474 -6.01 -4.55 -0.22
N ASP A 475 -7.31 -4.23 -0.24
CA ASP A 475 -7.90 -3.16 -1.05
C ASP A 475 -7.56 -3.28 -2.55
N LEU A 476 -7.85 -4.46 -3.11
CA LEU A 476 -7.46 -4.82 -4.47
C LEU A 476 -8.41 -4.20 -5.52
N VAL A 477 -7.83 -3.39 -6.41
CA VAL A 477 -8.51 -2.91 -7.61
C VAL A 477 -7.82 -3.51 -8.83
N PHE A 478 -8.52 -4.37 -9.56
CA PHE A 478 -7.88 -5.15 -10.64
C PHE A 478 -7.41 -4.32 -11.83
N GLY A 479 -7.87 -3.06 -11.97
CA GLY A 479 -7.36 -2.14 -12.98
C GLY A 479 -5.90 -1.74 -12.79
N GLU A 480 -5.39 -1.73 -11.56
CA GLU A 480 -3.97 -1.51 -11.28
C GLU A 480 -3.15 -2.81 -11.22
N VAL A 481 -3.77 -3.94 -10.90
CA VAL A 481 -3.09 -5.24 -10.89
C VAL A 481 -2.79 -5.67 -12.34
N ASP A 482 -3.81 -5.61 -13.19
CA ASP A 482 -3.79 -6.02 -14.60
C ASP A 482 -3.57 -4.82 -15.52
N ARG A 483 -2.30 -4.50 -15.80
CA ARG A 483 -1.91 -3.29 -16.56
C ARG A 483 -1.57 -3.57 -18.00
#